data_AF-A0A6G0ZH94-F1
#
_entry.id   AF-A0A6G0ZH94-F1
#
_cell.length_a   1.000
_cell.length_b   1.000
_cell.length_c   1.000
_cell.angle_alpha   90.00
_cell.angle_beta   90.00
_cell.angle_gamma   90.00
#
_symmetry.space_group_name_H-M   'P 1'
#
loop_
_entity.id
_entity.type
_entity.pdbx_description
1 polymer ?
#
loop_
_entity_poly.entity_id
_entity_poly.type
_entity_poly.pdbx_seq_one_letter_code
_entity_poly.pdbx_strand_id
1 'polypeptide(L)'
;MSYKCNIPRQRHTPYKPLLDTLNMNSLATRRNIIDLKFLYKVVNGIINSNELLNFLNFYVPQCQTRSTYTFYTQLHRTNYLVNAPINRMMKLTNDTQVDLFNFYSIESFYNYIHNYYL
;
A
#
# COMPACT_ATOMS: atom_id res chain seq x y z
N MET A 1 26.43 -6.06 2.99
CA MET A 1 25.37 -6.84 2.31
C MET A 1 25.75 -7.34 0.91
N SER A 2 26.68 -6.73 0.16
CA SER A 2 27.12 -7.26 -1.16
C SER A 2 27.82 -8.63 -1.10
N TYR A 3 28.38 -9.00 0.05
CA TYR A 3 29.19 -10.22 0.20
C TYR A 3 28.35 -11.51 0.34
N LYS A 4 27.06 -11.44 0.65
CA LYS A 4 26.24 -12.64 0.92
C LYS A 4 25.70 -13.32 -0.34
N CYS A 5 25.45 -12.56 -1.41
CA CYS A 5 24.85 -13.09 -2.63
C CYS A 5 25.86 -13.38 -3.74
N ASN A 6 27.14 -13.05 -3.55
CA ASN A 6 28.20 -13.17 -4.56
C ASN A 6 27.85 -12.57 -5.94
N ILE A 7 27.01 -11.54 -5.98
CA ILE A 7 26.65 -10.84 -7.22
C ILE A 7 27.60 -9.64 -7.38
N PRO A 8 28.49 -9.63 -8.37
CA PRO A 8 29.36 -8.50 -8.61
C PRO A 8 28.53 -7.31 -9.07
N ARG A 9 28.71 -6.17 -8.41
CA ARG A 9 28.00 -4.92 -8.74
C ARG A 9 29.01 -3.80 -8.89
N GLN A 10 29.03 -3.18 -10.07
CA GLN A 10 29.84 -2.00 -10.32
C GLN A 10 29.27 -0.79 -9.56
N ARG A 11 30.12 0.20 -9.27
CA ARG A 11 29.70 1.41 -8.56
C ARG A 11 28.69 2.18 -9.42
N HIS A 12 27.70 2.78 -8.76
CA HIS A 12 26.68 3.63 -9.38
C HIS A 12 25.81 2.99 -10.49
N THR A 13 25.80 1.66 -10.65
CA THR A 13 24.88 1.01 -11.59
C THR A 13 23.43 1.12 -11.10
N PRO A 14 22.43 1.16 -12.00
CA PRO A 14 21.02 1.13 -11.59
C PRO A 14 20.70 -0.15 -10.79
N TYR A 15 19.67 -0.08 -9.94
CA TYR A 15 19.28 -1.23 -9.09
C TYR A 15 18.38 -2.23 -9.83
N LYS A 16 17.78 -1.81 -10.96
CA LYS A 16 16.85 -2.62 -11.75
C LYS A 16 17.44 -3.97 -12.21
N PRO A 17 18.65 -4.04 -12.81
CA PRO A 17 19.21 -5.33 -13.23
C PRO A 17 19.41 -6.32 -12.08
N LEU A 18 19.70 -5.81 -10.88
CA LEU A 18 19.87 -6.65 -9.68
C LEU A 18 18.52 -7.17 -9.16
N LEU A 19 17.46 -6.38 -9.31
CA LEU A 19 16.11 -6.84 -8.99
C LEU A 19 15.68 -7.96 -9.93
N ASP A 20 15.95 -7.81 -11.22
CA ASP A 20 15.62 -8.81 -12.25
C ASP A 20 16.40 -10.11 -12.01
N THR A 21 17.71 -10.04 -11.70
CA THR A 21 18.50 -11.25 -11.39
C THR A 21 18.04 -11.97 -10.12
N LEU A 22 17.43 -11.25 -9.17
CA LEU A 22 16.90 -11.80 -7.94
C LEU A 22 15.41 -12.14 -8.02
N ASN A 23 14.75 -11.92 -9.17
CA ASN A 23 13.30 -12.02 -9.33
C ASN A 23 12.52 -11.25 -8.24
N MET A 24 12.96 -10.03 -7.94
CA MET A 24 12.39 -9.20 -6.87
C MET A 24 11.73 -7.94 -7.43
N ASN A 25 10.56 -7.60 -6.90
CA ASN A 25 9.94 -6.31 -7.19
C ASN A 25 10.69 -5.16 -6.53
N SER A 26 10.47 -3.95 -7.06
CA SER A 26 11.00 -2.72 -6.47
C SER A 26 10.57 -2.56 -5.00
N LEU A 27 11.42 -1.89 -4.20
CA LEU A 27 11.08 -1.60 -2.81
C LEU A 27 9.80 -0.76 -2.68
N ALA A 28 9.52 0.12 -3.64
CA ALA A 28 8.29 0.91 -3.66
C ALA A 28 7.06 0.01 -3.80
N THR A 29 7.06 -0.89 -4.79
CA THR A 29 5.99 -1.87 -5.03
C THR A 29 5.74 -2.72 -3.78
N ARG A 30 6.80 -3.25 -3.17
CA ARG A 30 6.68 -4.08 -1.97
C ARG A 30 6.11 -3.32 -0.78
N ARG A 31 6.48 -2.06 -0.58
CA ARG A 31 5.89 -1.21 0.46
C ARG A 31 4.41 -0.98 0.22
N ASN A 32 4.01 -0.67 -1.02
CA ASN A 32 2.60 -0.47 -1.37
C ASN A 32 1.75 -1.73 -1.09
N ILE A 33 2.27 -2.92 -1.43
CA ILE A 33 1.60 -4.19 -1.12
C ILE A 33 1.41 -4.36 0.39
N ILE A 34 2.46 -4.11 1.18
CA ILE A 34 2.40 -4.23 2.65
C ILE A 34 1.39 -3.25 3.23
N ASP A 35 1.41 -2.01 2.75
CA ASP A 35 0.50 -0.94 3.17
C ASP A 35 -0.97 -1.31 2.94
N LEU A 36 -1.31 -1.76 1.72
CA LEU A 36 -2.68 -2.19 1.39
C LEU A 36 -3.12 -3.41 2.21
N LYS A 37 -2.22 -4.39 2.39
CA LYS A 37 -2.49 -5.57 3.23
C LYS A 37 -2.67 -5.22 4.70
N PHE A 38 -1.90 -4.27 5.22
CA PHE A 38 -2.04 -3.80 6.59
C PHE A 38 -3.36 -3.05 6.77
N LEU A 39 -3.68 -2.13 5.87
CA LEU A 39 -4.90 -1.35 5.92
C LEU A 39 -6.15 -2.24 5.84
N TYR A 40 -6.18 -3.21 4.91
CA TYR A 40 -7.25 -4.21 4.82
C TYR A 40 -7.47 -4.94 6.15
N LYS A 41 -6.38 -5.33 6.83
CA LYS A 41 -6.46 -6.00 8.13
C LYS A 41 -7.05 -5.12 9.23
N VAL A 42 -6.70 -3.84 9.25
CA VAL A 42 -7.25 -2.88 10.23
C VAL A 42 -8.73 -2.65 9.97
N VAL A 43 -9.12 -2.39 8.72
CA VAL A 43 -10.51 -2.09 8.34
C VAL A 43 -11.44 -3.29 8.55
N ASN A 44 -10.98 -4.51 8.26
CA ASN A 44 -11.78 -5.73 8.40
C ASN A 44 -11.66 -6.38 9.79
N GLY A 45 -11.09 -5.68 10.79
CA GLY A 45 -11.06 -6.15 12.18
C GLY A 45 -10.12 -7.34 12.45
N ILE A 46 -9.23 -7.69 11.51
CA ILE A 46 -8.21 -8.73 11.69
C ILE A 46 -7.13 -8.23 12.65
N ILE A 47 -6.80 -6.94 12.56
CA ILE A 47 -6.03 -6.23 13.58
C ILE A 47 -7.02 -5.43 14.42
N ASN A 48 -7.27 -5.87 15.64
CA ASN A 48 -8.18 -5.19 16.55
C ASN A 48 -7.46 -4.02 17.25
N SER A 49 -7.58 -2.82 16.67
CA SER A 49 -7.06 -1.58 17.24
C SER A 49 -7.98 -0.41 16.93
N ASN A 50 -8.76 0.00 17.91
CA ASN A 50 -9.64 1.16 17.81
C ASN A 50 -8.86 2.46 17.53
N GLU A 51 -7.67 2.61 18.11
CA GLU A 51 -6.82 3.78 17.90
C GLU A 51 -6.44 3.93 16.42
N LEU A 52 -5.95 2.85 15.80
CA LEU A 52 -5.58 2.86 14.37
C LEU A 52 -6.78 3.13 13.47
N LEU A 53 -7.93 2.52 13.78
CA LEU A 53 -9.16 2.74 13.03
C LEU A 53 -9.65 4.19 13.15
N ASN A 54 -9.52 4.81 14.33
CA ASN A 54 -9.92 6.19 14.58
C ASN A 54 -9.06 7.21 13.81
N PHE A 55 -7.84 6.86 13.42
CA PHE A 55 -7.02 7.71 12.55
C PHE A 55 -7.42 7.66 11.06
N LEU A 56 -8.25 6.70 10.66
CA LEU A 56 -8.71 6.56 9.27
C LEU A 56 -9.90 7.49 9.00
N ASN A 57 -9.74 8.37 8.01
CA ASN A 57 -10.80 9.30 7.61
C ASN A 57 -11.62 8.68 6.48
N PHE A 58 -12.71 7.97 6.79
CA PHE A 58 -13.59 7.42 5.76
C PHE A 58 -14.34 8.52 5.00
N TYR A 59 -14.40 8.39 3.68
CA TYR A 59 -15.20 9.26 2.83
C TYR A 59 -16.56 8.60 2.58
N VAL A 60 -17.61 9.20 3.13
CA VAL A 60 -18.99 8.75 2.94
C VAL A 60 -19.74 9.83 2.15
N PRO A 61 -19.90 9.68 0.82
CA PRO A 61 -20.57 10.69 0.02
C PRO A 61 -22.08 10.71 0.34
N GLN A 62 -22.66 11.91 0.42
CA GLN A 62 -24.09 12.10 0.68
C GLN A 62 -24.97 11.68 -0.50
N CYS A 63 -24.41 11.71 -1.72
CA CYS A 63 -25.08 11.36 -2.96
C CYS A 63 -24.17 10.42 -3.77
N GLN A 64 -24.76 9.60 -4.63
CA GLN A 64 -23.97 8.70 -5.49
C GLN A 64 -23.11 9.51 -6.46
N THR A 65 -21.81 9.54 -6.20
CA THR A 65 -20.80 10.12 -7.09
C THR A 65 -20.15 9.03 -7.91
N ARG A 66 -19.60 9.38 -9.08
CA ARG A 66 -18.78 8.44 -9.88
C ARG A 66 -17.41 8.15 -9.24
N SER A 67 -17.01 8.90 -8.21
CA SER A 67 -15.76 8.65 -7.48
C SER A 67 -15.91 7.49 -6.51
N THR A 68 -14.96 6.56 -6.54
CA THR A 68 -14.87 5.37 -5.69
C THR A 68 -13.90 5.57 -4.51
N TYR A 69 -13.70 6.81 -4.06
CA TYR A 69 -12.79 7.09 -2.97
C TYR A 69 -13.30 6.49 -1.66
N THR A 70 -12.45 5.72 -1.00
CA THR A 70 -12.76 5.11 0.31
C THR A 70 -12.43 6.07 1.45
N PHE A 71 -11.38 6.89 1.28
CA PHE A 71 -10.88 7.78 2.32
C PHE A 71 -10.89 9.25 1.91
N TYR A 72 -10.99 10.14 2.89
CA TYR A 72 -10.73 11.56 2.72
C TYR A 72 -9.23 11.84 2.87
N THR A 73 -8.57 12.22 1.78
CA THR A 73 -7.16 12.61 1.78
C THR A 73 -7.00 14.05 2.28
N GLN A 74 -6.49 14.20 3.50
CA GLN A 74 -6.21 15.52 4.06
C GLN A 74 -5.07 16.21 3.30
N LEU A 75 -5.22 17.52 3.07
CA LEU A 75 -4.16 18.36 2.54
C LEU A 75 -3.20 18.73 3.67
N HIS A 76 -1.94 18.30 3.56
CA HIS A 76 -0.90 18.60 4.55
C HIS A 76 0.12 19.58 4.01
N ARG A 77 0.61 20.47 4.89
CA ARG A 77 1.61 21.50 4.53
C ARG A 77 3.01 20.95 4.30
N THR A 78 3.36 19.83 4.92
CA THR A 78 4.71 19.27 4.87
C THR A 78 4.73 17.90 4.21
N ASN A 79 5.78 17.64 3.42
CA ASN A 79 6.01 16.33 2.80
C ASN A 79 6.14 15.21 3.84
N TYR A 80 6.57 15.54 5.06
CA TYR A 80 6.63 14.60 6.17
C TYR A 80 5.24 14.05 6.51
N LEU A 81 4.25 14.93 6.70
CA LEU A 81 2.88 14.53 7.03
C LEU A 81 2.18 13.84 5.86
N VAL A 82 2.41 14.31 4.61
CA VAL A 82 1.88 13.63 3.41
C VAL A 82 2.36 12.18 3.34
N ASN A 83 3.61 11.92 3.71
CA ASN A 83 4.21 10.58 3.66
C ASN A 83 4.10 9.81 4.99
N ALA A 84 3.39 10.35 5.98
CA ALA A 84 3.10 9.62 7.22
C ALA A 84 2.35 8.32 6.90
N PRO A 85 2.57 7.23 7.66
CA PRO A 85 2.06 5.91 7.30
C PRO A 85 0.55 5.89 7.00
N ILE A 86 -0.27 6.45 7.90
CA ILE A 86 -1.73 6.48 7.75
C ILE A 86 -2.14 7.25 6.48
N ASN A 87 -1.60 8.45 6.29
CA ASN A 87 -1.93 9.31 5.15
C ASN A 87 -1.51 8.67 3.82
N ARG A 88 -0.31 8.06 3.79
CA ARG A 88 0.21 7.36 2.63
C ARG A 88 -0.64 6.13 2.28
N MET A 89 -1.10 5.36 3.26
CA MET A 89 -1.97 4.19 3.05
C MET A 89 -3.35 4.59 2.53
N MET A 90 -3.98 5.62 3.12
CA MET A 90 -5.28 6.14 2.66
C MET A 90 -5.19 6.67 1.22
N LYS A 91 -4.14 7.46 0.94
CA LYS A 91 -3.88 7.97 -0.41
C LYS A 91 -3.66 6.83 -1.41
N LEU A 92 -2.81 5.85 -1.08
CA LEU A 92 -2.53 4.71 -1.95
C LEU A 92 -3.81 3.93 -2.29
N THR A 93 -4.72 3.76 -1.34
CA THR A 93 -5.99 3.06 -1.57
C THR A 93 -6.88 3.82 -2.55
N ASN A 94 -6.97 5.14 -2.40
CA ASN A 94 -7.71 5.99 -3.32
C ASN A 94 -7.09 6.03 -4.73
N ASP A 95 -5.76 6.10 -4.82
CA ASP A 95 -5.01 6.13 -6.08
C ASP A 95 -5.15 4.79 -6.85
N THR A 96 -5.18 3.67 -6.13
CA THR A 96 -5.35 2.32 -6.72
C THR A 96 -6.81 1.94 -6.94
N GLN A 97 -7.76 2.70 -6.38
CA GLN A 97 -9.21 2.45 -6.45
C GLN A 97 -9.61 1.04 -5.98
N VAL A 98 -8.90 0.54 -4.96
CA VAL A 98 -9.15 -0.79 -4.39
C VAL A 98 -10.29 -0.73 -3.40
N ASP A 99 -11.28 -1.60 -3.59
CA ASP A 99 -12.41 -1.75 -2.66
C ASP A 99 -12.01 -2.65 -1.48
N LEU A 100 -11.89 -2.10 -0.28
CA LEU A 100 -11.46 -2.85 0.90
C LEU A 100 -12.56 -3.74 1.51
N PHE A 101 -13.81 -3.62 1.07
CA PHE A 101 -14.98 -4.25 1.70
C PHE A 101 -15.58 -5.40 0.88
N ASN A 102 -15.27 -5.49 -0.42
CA ASN A 102 -15.86 -6.48 -1.33
C ASN A 102 -15.11 -7.83 -1.37
N PHE A 103 -14.34 -8.16 -0.34
CA PHE A 103 -13.54 -9.39 -0.27
C PHE A 103 -14.03 -10.31 0.85
N TYR A 104 -14.29 -11.58 0.52
CA TYR A 104 -14.79 -12.58 1.47
C TYR A 104 -13.72 -13.10 2.44
N SER A 105 -12.43 -12.99 2.07
CA SER A 105 -11.32 -13.48 2.90
C SER A 105 -10.02 -12.70 2.66
N ILE A 106 -9.11 -12.76 3.62
CA ILE A 106 -7.74 -12.21 3.50
C ILE A 106 -7.03 -12.78 2.27
N GLU A 107 -7.18 -14.07 2.03
CA GLU A 107 -6.51 -14.75 0.92
C GLU A 107 -6.99 -14.23 -0.43
N SER A 108 -8.31 -14.02 -0.57
CA SER A 108 -8.89 -13.43 -1.77
C SER A 108 -8.35 -12.03 -2.05
N PHE A 109 -8.20 -11.21 -1.00
CA PHE A 109 -7.59 -9.90 -1.10
C PHE A 109 -6.10 -9.99 -1.48
N TYR A 110 -5.36 -10.95 -0.91
CA TYR A 110 -3.94 -11.12 -1.17
C TYR A 110 -3.67 -11.54 -2.62
N ASN A 111 -4.51 -12.41 -3.17
CA ASN A 111 -4.45 -12.80 -4.58
C ASN A 111 -4.78 -11.63 -5.51
N TYR A 112 -5.79 -10.82 -5.17
CA TYR A 112 -6.11 -9.61 -5.92
C TYR A 112 -4.93 -8.62 -5.96
N ILE A 113 -4.31 -8.34 -4.81
CA ILE A 113 -3.14 -7.45 -4.73
C ILE A 113 -1.93 -8.04 -5.46
N HIS A 114 -1.75 -9.37 -5.42
CA HIS A 114 -0.70 -10.04 -6.17
C HIS A 114 -0.85 -9.77 -7.67
N ASN A 115 -2.02 -10.07 -8.23
CA ASN A 115 -2.32 -9.87 -9.66
C ASN A 115 -2.28 -8.39 -10.11
N TYR A 116 -2.48 -7.45 -9.19
CA TYR A 116 -2.38 -6.02 -9.50
C TYR A 116 -0.93 -5.55 -9.68
N TYR A 117 0.03 -6.18 -9.00
CA TYR A 117 1.43 -5.72 -8.95
C TYR A 117 2.45 -6.66 -9.61
N LEU A 118 2.05 -7.90 -9.90
CA LEU A 118 2.85 -8.97 -10.51
C LEU A 118 2.12 -9.51 -11.73
#